data_AF-A0A959NL62-F1
#
_entry.id   AF-A0A959NL62-F1
#
_cell.length_a   1.000
_cell.length_b   1.000
_cell.length_c   1.000
_cell.angle_alpha   90.00
_cell.angle_beta   90.00
_cell.angle_gamma   90.00
#
_symmetry.space_group_name_H-M   'P 1'
#
loop_
_entity.id
_entity.type
_entity.pdbx_description
1 polymer ?
#
loop_
_entity_poly.entity_id
_entity_poly.type
_entity_poly.pdbx_seq_one_letter_code
_entity_poly.pdbx_strand_id
1 'polypeptide(L)'
;MSLFIGIDGGGTKTKCVLCDESLKVVYETQSGPSNFLTIGTDIVTETVLSLINECCKSQNLSSALIDSVVLGTTGAGRDSDAKKLENAVFAEVKSQSLNLNLFKVVSDARIA
;
A
#
# COMPACT_ATOMS: atom_id res chain seq x y z
N MET A 1 0.29 -18.71 8.17
CA MET A 1 0.16 -17.41 8.86
C MET A 1 -0.02 -16.39 7.77
N SER A 2 -1.13 -15.67 7.82
CA SER A 2 -1.59 -14.79 6.76
C SER A 2 -1.49 -13.36 7.26
N LEU A 3 -0.73 -12.53 6.54
CA LEU A 3 -0.55 -11.13 6.92
C LEU A 3 -1.22 -10.20 5.91
N PHE A 4 -1.78 -9.13 6.44
CA PHE A 4 -2.55 -8.15 5.69
C PHE A 4 -1.97 -6.76 5.93
N ILE A 5 -1.94 -5.95 4.89
CA ILE A 5 -1.55 -4.54 5.02
C ILE A 5 -2.72 -3.64 4.59
N GLY A 6 -3.09 -2.73 5.48
CA GLY A 6 -3.97 -1.60 5.18
C GLY A 6 -3.16 -0.31 5.10
N ILE A 7 -3.36 0.47 4.04
CA ILE A 7 -2.72 1.77 3.85
C ILE A 7 -3.81 2.84 3.66
N ASP A 8 -3.73 3.89 4.46
CA ASP A 8 -4.59 5.07 4.37
C ASP A 8 -3.76 6.27 3.93
N GLY A 9 -4.09 6.80 2.75
CA GLY A 9 -3.30 7.75 2.00
C GLY A 9 -4.01 9.07 1.77
N GLY A 10 -3.41 10.16 2.24
CA GLY A 10 -3.95 11.51 2.08
C GLY A 10 -3.00 12.48 1.38
N GLY A 11 -3.41 13.75 1.37
CA GLY A 11 -2.61 14.85 0.80
C GLY A 11 -1.37 15.25 1.61
N THR A 12 -1.21 14.77 2.84
CA THR A 12 -0.08 15.14 3.72
C THR A 12 0.66 13.96 4.32
N LYS A 13 -0.03 12.85 4.60
CA LYS A 13 0.52 11.66 5.25
C LYS A 13 -0.10 10.40 4.64
N THR A 14 0.65 9.32 4.73
CA THR A 14 0.20 7.97 4.37
C THR A 14 0.50 7.05 5.53
N LYS A 15 -0.52 6.47 6.17
CA LYS A 15 -0.38 5.51 7.27
C LYS A 15 -0.44 4.09 6.73
N CYS A 16 0.42 3.21 7.23
CA CYS A 16 0.47 1.80 6.88
C CYS A 16 0.35 0.95 8.16
N VAL A 17 -0.50 -0.07 8.13
CA VAL A 17 -0.74 -0.99 9.24
C VAL A 17 -0.60 -2.42 8.74
N LEU A 18 0.25 -3.20 9.40
CA LEU A 18 0.39 -4.64 9.23
C LEU A 18 -0.42 -5.35 10.32
N CYS A 19 -1.31 -6.27 9.95
CA CYS A 19 -2.06 -7.09 10.87
C CYS A 19 -2.06 -8.58 10.50
N ASP A 20 -2.37 -9.42 11.47
CA ASP A 20 -2.55 -10.86 11.28
C ASP A 20 -4.01 -11.24 10.96
N GLU A 21 -4.27 -12.52 10.73
CA GLU A 21 -5.60 -13.06 10.48
C GLU A 21 -6.63 -12.82 11.60
N SER A 22 -6.18 -12.51 12.82
CA SER A 22 -7.04 -12.16 13.96
C SER A 22 -7.31 -10.65 14.05
N LEU A 23 -6.90 -9.89 13.02
CA LEU A 23 -6.95 -8.43 12.96
C LEU A 23 -6.13 -7.74 14.05
N LYS A 24 -5.18 -8.45 14.66
CA LYS A 24 -4.27 -7.85 15.62
C LYS A 24 -3.21 -7.07 14.87
N VAL A 25 -3.05 -5.80 15.23
CA VAL A 25 -1.97 -4.96 14.72
C VAL A 25 -0.63 -5.53 15.16
N VAL A 26 0.21 -5.88 14.18
CA VAL A 26 1.58 -6.37 14.37
C VAL A 26 2.56 -5.19 14.34
N TYR A 27 2.35 -4.26 13.40
CA TYR A 27 3.22 -3.11 13.21
C TYR A 27 2.49 -1.96 12.51
N GLU A 28 2.90 -0.72 12.78
CA GLU A 28 2.41 0.47 12.09
C GLU A 28 3.58 1.38 11.70
N THR A 29 3.49 2.02 10.54
CA THR A 29 4.42 3.06 10.09
C THR A 29 3.67 4.13 9.29
N GLN A 30 4.34 5.24 8.97
CA GLN A 30 3.79 6.32 8.17
C GLN A 30 4.87 6.96 7.29
N SER A 31 4.45 7.49 6.15
CA SER A 31 5.30 8.24 5.22
C SER A 31 4.60 9.49 4.71
N GLY A 32 5.20 10.15 3.72
CA GLY A 32 4.70 11.34 3.06
C GLY A 32 3.36 11.16 2.34
N PRO A 33 2.94 12.15 1.54
CA PRO A 33 1.63 12.16 0.89
C PRO A 33 1.50 11.06 -0.18
N SER A 34 0.28 10.63 -0.46
CA SER A 34 -0.04 9.63 -1.50
C SER A 34 -1.18 10.06 -2.44
N ASN A 35 -1.48 11.36 -2.49
CA ASN A 35 -2.38 11.93 -3.49
C ASN A 35 -1.70 11.95 -4.87
N PHE A 36 -1.82 10.84 -5.59
CA PHE A 36 -1.18 10.62 -6.89
C PHE A 36 -1.66 11.59 -7.99
N LEU A 37 -2.82 12.26 -7.81
CA LEU A 37 -3.26 13.31 -8.73
C LEU A 37 -2.40 14.59 -8.62
N THR A 38 -1.75 14.79 -7.47
CA THR A 38 -0.91 15.97 -7.22
C THR A 38 0.57 15.68 -7.46
N ILE A 39 1.04 14.51 -7.04
CA ILE A 39 2.48 14.17 -7.04
C ILE A 39 2.86 13.07 -8.04
N GLY A 40 1.90 12.56 -8.83
CA GLY A 40 2.12 11.51 -9.82
C GLY A 40 2.13 10.10 -9.23
N THR A 41 1.95 9.10 -10.09
CA THR A 41 1.90 7.68 -9.69
C THR A 41 3.24 7.13 -9.25
N ASP A 42 4.33 7.65 -9.78
CA ASP A 42 5.69 7.12 -9.54
C ASP A 42 6.10 7.36 -8.09
N ILE A 43 5.97 8.61 -7.60
CA ILE A 43 6.28 8.98 -6.21
C ILE A 43 5.40 8.21 -5.22
N VAL A 44 4.11 8.04 -5.54
CA VAL A 44 3.18 7.28 -4.68
C VAL A 44 3.53 5.80 -4.67
N THR A 45 3.95 5.24 -5.80
CA THR A 45 4.41 3.85 -5.89
C THR A 45 5.63 3.62 -5.02
N GLU A 46 6.64 4.50 -5.10
CA GLU A 46 7.82 4.44 -4.23
C GLU A 46 7.44 4.53 -2.74
N THR A 47 6.53 5.45 -2.39
CA THR A 47 6.04 5.64 -1.02
C THR A 47 5.35 4.38 -0.48
N VAL A 48 4.47 3.77 -1.28
CA VAL A 48 3.76 2.54 -0.91
C VAL A 48 4.73 1.38 -0.73
N LEU A 49 5.66 1.19 -1.66
CA LEU A 49 6.65 0.11 -1.57
C LEU A 49 7.62 0.32 -0.41
N SER A 50 8.00 1.56 -0.07
CA SER A 50 8.84 1.82 1.09
C SER A 50 8.13 1.41 2.39
N LEU A 51 6.84 1.72 2.52
CA LEU A 51 6.02 1.36 3.67
C LEU A 51 5.87 -0.16 3.81
N ILE A 52 5.59 -0.87 2.71
CA ILE A 52 5.51 -2.33 2.71
C ILE A 52 6.85 -2.95 3.12
N ASN A 53 7.96 -2.46 2.54
CA ASN A 53 9.29 -2.95 2.86
C ASN A 53 9.69 -2.66 4.31
N GLU A 54 9.28 -1.52 4.88
CA GLU A 54 9.51 -1.20 6.28
C GLU A 54 8.75 -2.13 7.21
N CYS A 55 7.48 -2.45 6.91
CA CYS A 55 6.71 -3.47 7.65
C CYS A 55 7.43 -4.83 7.65
N CYS A 56 7.87 -5.29 6.46
CA CYS A 56 8.61 -6.54 6.32
C CYS A 56 9.90 -6.53 7.14
N LYS A 57 10.73 -5.49 6.98
CA LYS A 57 12.03 -5.38 7.67
C LYS A 57 11.87 -5.29 9.18
N SER A 58 10.94 -4.49 9.67
CA SER A 58 10.72 -4.28 11.11
C SER A 58 10.30 -5.55 11.84
N GLN A 59 9.62 -6.46 11.14
CA GLN A 59 9.17 -7.74 11.68
C GLN A 59 10.01 -8.94 11.21
N ASN A 60 11.09 -8.69 10.46
CA ASN A 60 11.94 -9.71 9.84
C ASN A 60 11.14 -10.76 9.03
N LEU A 61 10.16 -10.27 8.27
CA LEU A 61 9.25 -11.06 7.45
C LEU A 61 9.67 -11.05 5.97
N SER A 62 9.38 -12.15 5.29
CA SER A 62 9.37 -12.18 3.83
C SER A 62 8.10 -11.51 3.31
N SER A 63 8.21 -10.71 2.24
CA SER A 63 7.05 -10.11 1.56
C SER A 63 6.08 -11.17 1.02
N ALA A 64 6.55 -12.40 0.76
CA ALA A 64 5.72 -13.52 0.34
C ALA A 64 4.70 -13.98 1.41
N LEU A 65 4.82 -13.53 2.66
CA LEU A 65 3.83 -13.78 3.73
C LEU A 65 2.69 -12.75 3.74
N ILE A 66 2.80 -11.67 2.96
CA ILE A 66 1.75 -10.67 2.82
C ILE A 66 0.77 -11.16 1.77
N ASP A 67 -0.39 -11.60 2.22
CA ASP A 67 -1.43 -12.16 1.36
C ASP A 67 -2.15 -11.07 0.56
N SER A 68 -2.37 -9.91 1.18
CA SER A 68 -2.98 -8.80 0.48
C SER A 68 -2.63 -7.44 1.07
N VAL A 69 -2.65 -6.44 0.20
CA VAL A 69 -2.45 -5.04 0.51
C VAL A 69 -3.60 -4.23 -0.07
N VAL A 70 -4.18 -3.36 0.74
CA VAL A 70 -5.21 -2.40 0.30
C VAL A 70 -4.71 -0.99 0.58
N LEU A 71 -4.69 -0.15 -0.45
CA LEU A 71 -4.45 1.29 -0.35
C LEU A 71 -5.77 2.03 -0.55
N GLY A 72 -6.28 2.69 0.47
CA GLY A 72 -7.25 3.75 0.29
C GLY A 72 -6.53 5.07 0.14
N THR A 73 -6.80 5.81 -0.93
CA THR A 73 -6.15 7.12 -1.12
C THR A 73 -7.06 8.15 -1.77
N THR A 74 -6.82 9.42 -1.45
CA THR A 74 -7.47 10.55 -2.12
C THR A 74 -7.12 10.54 -3.62
N GLY A 75 -8.13 10.76 -4.46
CA GLY A 75 -7.99 10.76 -5.92
C GLY A 75 -8.31 9.41 -6.58
N ALA A 76 -8.47 8.33 -5.81
CA ALA A 76 -8.87 7.01 -6.31
C ALA A 76 -10.40 6.83 -6.45
N GLY A 77 -11.18 7.93 -6.45
CA GLY A 77 -12.63 7.88 -6.59
C GLY A 77 -13.13 7.43 -7.98
N ARG A 78 -12.26 7.51 -9.00
CA ARG A 78 -12.52 6.96 -10.34
C ARG A 78 -11.78 5.64 -10.52
N ASP A 79 -12.49 4.60 -10.91
CA ASP A 79 -11.92 3.28 -11.20
C ASP A 79 -10.72 3.32 -12.16
N SER A 80 -10.75 4.21 -13.16
CA SER A 80 -9.65 4.38 -14.11
C SER A 80 -8.37 4.89 -13.43
N ASP A 81 -8.49 5.76 -12.44
CA ASP A 81 -7.37 6.39 -11.75
C ASP A 81 -6.81 5.44 -10.68
N ALA A 82 -7.68 4.75 -9.94
CA ALA A 82 -7.28 3.65 -9.05
C ALA A 82 -6.50 2.57 -9.81
N LYS A 83 -7.00 2.13 -10.98
CA LYS A 83 -6.31 1.13 -11.82
C LYS A 83 -4.95 1.60 -12.35
N LYS A 84 -4.79 2.89 -12.67
CA LYS A 84 -3.48 3.42 -13.08
C LYS A 84 -2.45 3.24 -11.96
N LEU A 85 -2.82 3.58 -10.73
CA LEU A 85 -1.94 3.42 -9.58
C LEU A 85 -1.68 1.93 -9.26
N GLU A 86 -2.72 1.08 -9.31
CA GLU A 86 -2.56 -0.38 -9.19
C GLU A 86 -1.53 -0.91 -10.19
N ASN A 87 -1.67 -0.54 -11.46
CA ASN A 87 -0.77 -1.00 -12.52
C ASN A 87 0.67 -0.49 -12.32
N ALA A 88 0.84 0.76 -11.89
CA ALA A 88 2.16 1.33 -11.58
C ALA A 88 2.85 0.54 -10.45
N VAL A 89 2.11 0.27 -9.36
CA VAL A 89 2.63 -0.55 -8.26
C VAL A 89 2.98 -1.96 -8.72
N PHE A 90 2.10 -2.63 -9.48
CA PHE A 90 2.39 -3.98 -9.99
C PHE A 90 3.60 -4.03 -10.93
N ALA A 91 3.80 -3.00 -11.76
CA ALA A 91 4.98 -2.92 -12.62
C ALA A 91 6.28 -2.83 -11.79
N GLU A 92 6.26 -2.01 -10.73
CA GLU A 92 7.42 -1.80 -9.87
C GLU A 92 7.70 -3.00 -8.93
N VAL A 93 6.66 -3.66 -8.44
CA VAL A 93 6.81 -4.92 -7.68
C VAL A 93 7.52 -5.98 -8.52
N LYS A 94 7.14 -6.11 -9.79
CA LYS A 94 7.77 -7.05 -10.73
C LYS A 94 9.22 -6.69 -11.04
N SER A 95 9.55 -5.40 -11.18
CA SER A 95 10.92 -4.95 -11.42
C SER A 95 11.84 -5.25 -10.23
N GLN A 96 11.32 -5.13 -9.00
CA GLN A 96 12.06 -5.36 -7.76
C GLN A 96 12.07 -6.84 -7.31
N SER A 97 11.49 -7.77 -8.09
CA SER A 97 11.35 -9.19 -7.71
C SER A 97 10.64 -9.42 -6.37
N LEU A 98 9.76 -8.50 -5.98
CA LEU A 98 8.91 -8.65 -4.79
C LEU A 98 7.71 -9.53 -5.14
N ASN A 99 7.26 -10.34 -4.18
CA ASN A 99 6.02 -11.11 -4.31
C ASN A 99 4.90 -10.39 -3.54
N LEU A 100 3.91 -9.89 -4.28
CA LEU A 100 2.67 -9.36 -3.73
C LEU A 100 1.52 -10.06 -4.44
N ASN A 101 0.81 -10.91 -3.69
CA ASN A 101 -0.24 -11.76 -4.24
C ASN A 101 -1.47 -10.93 -4.66
N LEU A 102 -1.81 -9.92 -3.87
CA LEU A 102 -2.96 -9.07 -4.12
C LEU A 102 -2.69 -7.63 -3.66
N PHE A 103 -2.84 -6.68 -4.58
CA PHE A 103 -2.77 -5.24 -4.31
C PHE A 103 -4.02 -4.57 -4.87
N LYS A 104 -4.72 -3.79 -4.05
CA LYS A 104 -5.94 -3.07 -4.44
C LYS A 104 -5.86 -1.60 -4.04
N VAL A 105 -6.28 -0.72 -4.93
CA VAL A 105 -6.47 0.71 -4.66
C VAL A 105 -7.97 0.99 -4.60
N VAL A 106 -8.38 1.69 -3.55
CA VAL A 106 -9.75 2.15 -3.32
C VAL A 106 -9.74 3.64 -2.96
N SER A 107 -10.91 4.30 -3.03
CA SER A 107 -11.03 5.67 -2.53
C SER A 107 -10.85 5.68 -1.01
N ASP A 108 -10.20 6.73 -0.50
CA ASP A 108 -10.25 7.15 0.91
C ASP A 108 -11.67 7.08 1.51
N ALA A 109 -12.68 7.56 0.79
CA ALA A 109 -14.09 7.51 1.22
C ALA A 109 -14.65 6.09 1.44
N ARG A 110 -14.02 5.03 0.90
CA ARG A 110 -14.45 3.64 1.12
C ARG A 110 -13.81 3.00 2.35
N ILE A 111 -12.73 3.57 2.87
CA ILE A 111 -11.98 3.05 4.02
C ILE A 111 -12.09 3.94 5.27
N ALA A 112 -12.82 5.06 5.15
CA ALA A 112 -13.12 6.01 6.21
C ALA A 112 -14.16 5.49 7.23
#